data_AF-X5QYR2-F1
#
_entry.id   AF-X5QYR2-F1
#
_cell.length_a   1.000
_cell.length_b   1.000
_cell.length_c   1.000
_cell.angle_alpha   90.00
_cell.angle_beta   90.00
_cell.angle_gamma   90.00
#
_symmetry.space_group_name_H-M   'P 1'
#
loop_
_entity.id
_entity.type
_entity.pdbx_description
1 polymer ?
#
loop_
_entity_poly.entity_id
_entity_poly.type
_entity_poly.pdbx_seq_one_letter_code
_entity_poly.pdbx_strand_id
1 'polypeptide(L)'
;MTGDRIPCVNPRCRRTAAQEKFPDSHEIICGRCFRALPAAFRAEHRRCWREINKWERRILRTADPLKAQRMRDICNEWVDRLNAGWIEIRRSIERPDKPVGLDAFLEEVGL
;
A
#
# COMPACT_ATOMS: atom_id res chain seq x y z
N MET A 1 8.46 24.34 15.85
CA MET A 1 8.92 23.34 14.87
C MET A 1 7.71 22.89 14.07
N THR A 2 7.59 23.34 12.83
CA THR A 2 6.54 22.86 11.91
C THR A 2 6.86 21.40 11.62
N GLY A 3 6.26 20.50 12.41
CA GLY A 3 6.60 19.08 12.36
C GLY A 3 6.42 18.52 10.96
N ASP A 4 7.45 17.87 10.45
CA ASP A 4 7.45 17.32 9.10
C ASP A 4 6.23 16.42 8.89
N ARG A 5 5.56 16.62 7.76
CA ARG A 5 4.31 15.96 7.41
C ARG A 5 4.55 15.08 6.19
N ILE A 6 4.16 13.82 6.29
CA ILE A 6 4.26 12.88 5.19
C ILE A 6 3.01 13.00 4.32
N PRO A 7 3.13 13.31 3.02
CA PRO A 7 2.00 13.44 2.13
C PRO A 7 1.36 12.09 1.76
N CYS A 8 0.09 12.14 1.38
CA CYS A 8 -0.56 11.03 0.72
C CYS A 8 0.02 10.82 -0.69
N VAL A 9 0.28 9.58 -1.09
CA VAL A 9 0.78 9.19 -2.43
C VAL A 9 -0.14 9.64 -3.57
N ASN A 10 -1.41 9.92 -3.27
CA ASN A 10 -2.32 10.55 -4.22
C ASN A 10 -2.05 12.06 -4.28
N PRO A 11 -1.54 12.60 -5.41
CA PRO A 11 -1.18 14.01 -5.53
C PRO A 11 -2.41 14.95 -5.45
N ARG A 12 -3.61 14.41 -5.72
CA ARG A 12 -4.89 15.15 -5.58
C ARG A 12 -5.41 15.13 -4.14
N CYS A 13 -4.77 14.38 -3.24
CA CYS A 13 -5.15 14.28 -1.84
C CYS A 13 -4.25 15.17 -0.96
N ARG A 14 -4.88 16.02 -0.14
CA ARG A 14 -4.16 16.90 0.80
C ARG A 14 -3.96 16.30 2.20
N ARG A 15 -4.24 15.01 2.38
CA ARG A 15 -4.07 14.36 3.69
C ARG A 15 -2.61 14.06 3.94
N THR A 16 -2.22 14.21 5.19
CA THR A 16 -0.85 13.97 5.66
C THR A 16 -0.83 13.16 6.94
N ALA A 17 0.29 12.54 7.26
CA ALA A 17 0.60 11.98 8.57
C ALA A 17 1.76 12.74 9.22
N ALA A 18 1.91 12.62 10.55
CA ALA A 18 3.08 13.16 11.24
C ALA A 18 4.31 12.26 10.98
N GLN A 19 5.46 12.85 10.65
CA GLN A 19 6.72 12.12 10.44
C GLN A 19 7.08 11.27 11.67
N GLU A 20 6.81 11.77 12.88
CA GLU A 20 7.07 11.07 14.14
C GLU A 20 6.43 9.66 14.23
N LYS A 21 5.29 9.45 13.55
CA LYS A 21 4.62 8.14 13.54
C LYS A 21 5.21 7.17 12.52
N PHE A 22 5.90 7.69 11.51
CA PHE A 22 6.43 6.93 10.39
C PHE A 22 7.79 7.51 9.96
N PRO A 23 8.81 7.44 10.83
CA PRO A 23 10.04 8.20 10.68
C PRO A 23 10.77 7.92 9.35
N ASP A 24 10.70 6.69 8.86
CA ASP A 24 11.38 6.25 7.63
C ASP A 24 10.50 6.36 6.37
N SER A 25 9.29 6.92 6.49
CA SER A 25 8.35 7.02 5.37
C SER A 25 8.37 8.42 4.76
N HIS A 26 8.47 8.48 3.43
CA HIS A 26 8.38 9.73 2.67
C HIS A 26 6.99 9.95 2.05
N GLU A 27 6.18 8.90 1.99
CA GLU A 27 4.80 8.93 1.51
C GLU A 27 3.94 7.92 2.25
N ILE A 28 2.63 8.16 2.29
CA ILE A 28 1.63 7.24 2.86
C ILE A 28 0.42 7.10 1.94
N ILE A 29 -0.41 6.07 2.13
CA ILE A 29 -1.77 6.08 1.55
C ILE A 29 -2.78 6.38 2.65
N CYS A 30 -3.51 7.49 2.52
CA CYS A 30 -4.52 7.81 3.51
C CYS A 30 -5.73 6.86 3.42
N GLY A 31 -6.48 6.70 4.52
CA GLY A 31 -7.64 5.81 4.55
C GLY A 31 -8.75 6.12 3.53
N ARG A 32 -8.87 7.37 3.04
CA ARG A 32 -9.82 7.71 1.95
C ARG A 32 -9.33 7.15 0.62
N CYS A 33 -8.09 7.45 0.24
CA CYS A 33 -7.51 6.97 -1.01
C CYS A 33 -7.40 5.45 -1.01
N PHE A 34 -7.03 4.84 0.13
CA PHE A 34 -7.00 3.39 0.27
C PHE A 34 -8.38 2.76 0.04
N ARG A 35 -9.46 3.35 0.58
CA ARG A 35 -10.83 2.84 0.36
C ARG A 35 -11.32 3.00 -1.08
N ALA A 36 -10.79 3.96 -1.83
CA ALA A 36 -11.10 4.15 -3.24
C ALA A 36 -10.42 3.13 -4.17
N LEU A 37 -9.44 2.37 -3.67
CA LEU A 37 -8.81 1.30 -4.45
C LEU A 37 -9.77 0.13 -4.69
N PRO A 38 -9.58 -0.63 -5.79
CA PRO A 38 -10.41 -1.80 -6.09
C PRO A 38 -10.41 -2.81 -4.92
N ALA A 39 -11.52 -3.53 -4.78
CA ALA A 39 -11.73 -4.44 -3.66
C ALA A 39 -10.64 -5.54 -3.58
N ALA A 40 -10.20 -6.05 -4.73
CA ALA A 40 -9.14 -7.04 -4.85
C ALA A 40 -7.82 -6.55 -4.24
N PHE A 41 -7.37 -5.34 -4.59
CA PHE A 41 -6.17 -4.72 -4.01
C PHE A 41 -6.25 -4.61 -2.49
N ARG A 42 -7.38 -4.10 -1.99
CA ARG A 42 -7.57 -3.93 -0.55
C ARG A 42 -7.56 -5.27 0.18
N ALA A 43 -8.14 -6.31 -0.41
CA ALA A 43 -8.16 -7.65 0.15
C ALA A 43 -6.76 -8.26 0.20
N GLU A 44 -5.99 -8.10 -0.88
CA GLU A 44 -4.63 -8.59 -1.01
C GLU A 44 -3.67 -7.89 -0.04
N HIS A 45 -3.71 -6.55 0.04
CA HIS A 45 -2.95 -5.79 1.02
C HIS A 45 -3.22 -6.25 2.46
N ARG A 46 -4.50 -6.46 2.82
CA ARG A 46 -4.87 -7.01 4.14
C ARG A 46 -4.42 -8.46 4.33
N ARG A 47 -4.29 -9.24 3.27
CA ARG A 47 -3.78 -10.61 3.32
C ARG A 47 -2.28 -10.61 3.60
N CYS A 48 -1.49 -9.82 2.87
CA CYS A 48 -0.05 -9.69 3.10
C CYS A 48 0.24 -9.30 4.56
N TRP A 49 -0.41 -8.25 5.08
CA TRP A 49 -0.25 -7.86 6.48
C TRP A 49 -0.63 -8.94 7.50
N ARG A 50 -1.67 -9.73 7.23
CA ARG A 50 -2.04 -10.86 8.10
C ARG A 50 -0.96 -11.94 8.14
N GLU A 51 -0.37 -12.25 6.98
CA GLU A 51 0.69 -13.25 6.89
C GLU A 51 2.00 -12.74 7.50
N ILE A 52 2.40 -11.47 7.25
CA ILE A 52 3.56 -10.84 7.87
C ILE A 52 3.44 -10.90 9.40
N ASN A 53 2.35 -10.38 9.97
CA ASN A 53 2.13 -10.37 11.42
C ASN A 53 2.06 -11.80 12.02
N LYS A 54 1.66 -12.80 11.23
CA LYS A 54 1.65 -14.21 11.63
C LYS A 54 3.07 -14.76 11.68
N TRP A 55 3.90 -14.50 10.67
CA TRP A 55 5.27 -14.98 10.60
C TRP A 55 6.18 -14.28 11.61
N GLU A 56 6.07 -12.96 11.77
CA GLU A 56 6.79 -12.22 12.81
C GLU A 56 6.54 -12.80 14.21
N ARG A 57 5.28 -13.07 14.56
CA ARG A 57 4.93 -13.71 15.84
C ARG A 57 5.50 -15.12 15.99
N ARG A 58 5.65 -15.87 14.89
CA ARG A 58 6.26 -17.22 14.91
C ARG A 58 7.77 -17.17 15.05
N ILE A 59 8.43 -16.22 14.38
CA ILE A 59 9.87 -15.98 14.46
C ILE A 59 10.25 -15.63 15.90
N LEU A 60 9.51 -14.71 16.54
CA LEU A 60 9.75 -14.31 17.93
C LEU A 60 9.64 -15.46 18.95
N ARG A 61 8.88 -16.51 18.62
CA ARG A 61 8.68 -17.68 19.50
C ARG A 61 9.63 -18.84 19.21
N THR A 62 10.47 -18.72 18.18
CA THR A 62 11.34 -19.82 17.75
C THR A 62 12.72 -19.64 18.35
N ALA A 63 13.16 -20.62 19.16
CA ALA A 63 14.50 -20.62 19.75
C ALA A 63 15.59 -21.18 18.80
N ASP A 64 15.19 -21.96 17.80
CA ASP A 64 16.09 -22.54 16.79
C ASP A 64 16.47 -21.47 15.73
N PRO A 65 17.75 -21.07 15.63
CA PRO A 65 18.19 -20.04 14.70
C PRO A 65 17.98 -20.42 13.22
N LEU A 66 18.20 -21.69 12.85
CA LEU A 66 18.06 -22.15 11.46
C LEU A 66 16.60 -22.16 11.05
N LYS A 67 15.72 -22.61 11.95
CA LYS A 67 14.27 -22.55 11.72
C LYS A 67 13.77 -21.11 11.67
N ALA A 68 14.27 -20.24 12.55
CA ALA A 68 13.93 -18.82 12.52
C ALA A 68 14.37 -18.16 11.21
N GLN A 69 15.54 -18.50 10.67
CA GLN A 69 16.00 -17.99 9.38
C GLN A 69 15.05 -18.38 8.25
N ARG A 70 14.69 -19.67 8.13
CA ARG A 70 13.72 -20.12 7.11
C ARG A 70 12.37 -19.41 7.21
N MET A 71 11.92 -19.13 8.44
CA MET A 71 10.68 -18.36 8.65
C MET A 71 10.82 -16.90 8.23
N ARG A 72 11.99 -16.28 8.43
CA ARG A 72 12.28 -14.93 7.92
C ARG A 72 12.25 -14.91 6.40
N ASP A 73 12.81 -15.92 5.74
CA ASP A 73 12.79 -16.01 4.28
C ASP A 73 11.35 -16.03 3.75
N ILE A 74 10.48 -16.85 4.34
CA ILE A 74 9.04 -16.86 4.01
C ILE A 74 8.37 -15.52 4.32
N CYS A 75 8.71 -14.89 5.44
CA CYS A 75 8.17 -13.58 5.81
C CYS A 75 8.57 -12.51 4.79
N ASN A 76 9.81 -12.56 4.31
CA ASN A 76 10.34 -11.62 3.32
C ASN A 76 9.58 -11.74 1.99
N GLU A 77 9.21 -12.94 1.55
CA GLU A 77 8.38 -13.11 0.34
C GLU A 77 7.03 -12.37 0.46
N TRP A 78 6.42 -12.34 1.65
CA TRP A 78 5.19 -11.58 1.89
C TRP A 78 5.42 -10.07 1.92
N VAL A 79 6.57 -9.62 2.46
CA VAL A 79 6.98 -8.23 2.43
C VAL A 79 7.23 -7.77 0.99
N ASP A 80 7.94 -8.56 0.19
CA ASP A 80 8.20 -8.28 -1.22
C ASP A 80 6.89 -8.18 -2.01
N ARG A 81 5.95 -9.09 -1.75
CA ARG A 81 4.61 -9.05 -2.34
C ARG A 81 3.82 -7.81 -1.93
N LEU A 82 3.92 -7.38 -0.67
CA LEU A 82 3.31 -6.13 -0.20
C LEU A 82 3.93 -4.92 -0.91
N ASN A 83 5.25 -4.88 -1.06
CA ASN A 83 5.98 -3.82 -1.75
C ASN A 83 5.66 -3.76 -3.24
N ALA A 84 5.55 -4.91 -3.91
CA ALA A 84 5.10 -4.97 -5.31
C ALA A 84 3.69 -4.38 -5.47
N GLY A 85 2.77 -4.71 -4.55
CA GLY A 85 1.44 -4.13 -4.50
C GLY A 85 1.45 -2.60 -4.28
N TRP A 86 2.40 -2.09 -3.49
CA TRP A 86 2.58 -0.63 -3.32
C TRP A 86 2.94 0.08 -4.62
N ILE A 87 3.85 -0.49 -5.41
CA ILE A 87 4.24 0.04 -6.72
C ILE A 87 3.03 0.10 -7.67
N GLU A 88 2.19 -0.93 -7.65
CA GLU A 88 0.98 -0.99 -8.47
C GLU A 88 -0.06 0.05 -8.04
N ILE A 89 -0.27 0.23 -6.73
CA ILE A 89 -1.12 1.29 -6.18
C ILE A 89 -0.65 2.65 -6.66
N ARG A 90 0.65 2.93 -6.55
CA ARG A 90 1.23 4.20 -7.01
C ARG A 90 0.95 4.44 -8.49
N ARG A 91 1.20 3.43 -9.33
CA ARG A 91 0.94 3.50 -10.78
C ARG A 91 -0.53 3.82 -11.09
N SER A 92 -1.47 3.15 -10.41
CA SER A 92 -2.91 3.36 -10.62
C SER A 92 -3.38 4.78 -10.23
N ILE A 93 -2.69 5.41 -9.27
CA ILE A 93 -3.02 6.73 -8.76
C ILE A 93 -2.44 7.83 -9.66
N GLU A 94 -1.21 7.65 -10.13
CA GLU A 94 -0.54 8.58 -11.05
C GLU A 94 -1.19 8.56 -12.46
N ARG A 95 -1.59 7.37 -12.92
CA ARG A 95 -2.24 7.15 -14.22
C ARG A 95 -3.58 6.44 -13.99
N PRO A 96 -4.63 7.16 -13.57
CA PRO A 96 -5.95 6.57 -13.56
C PRO A 96 -6.29 6.18 -15.01
N ASP A 97 -6.62 4.90 -15.24
CA ASP A 97 -7.10 4.46 -16.54
C ASP A 97 -8.29 5.35 -16.96
N LYS A 98 -8.35 5.69 -18.25
CA LYS A 98 -9.45 6.47 -18.81
C LYS A 98 -10.75 5.74 -18.48
N PRO A 99 -11.77 6.41 -17.91
CA PRO A 99 -13.02 5.74 -17.59
C PRO A 99 -13.61 5.10 -18.85
N VAL A 100 -13.97 3.82 -18.77
CA VAL A 100 -14.67 3.13 -19.85
C VAL A 100 -16.00 3.88 -20.09
N GLY A 101 -16.19 4.38 -21.30
CA GLY A 101 -17.37 5.19 -21.68
C GLY A 101 -17.20 6.70 -21.60
N LEU A 102 -16.02 7.23 -21.22
CA LEU A 102 -15.76 8.67 -21.31
C LEU A 102 -15.84 9.17 -22.76
N ASP A 103 -15.37 8.36 -23.70
CA ASP A 103 -15.42 8.70 -25.14
C ASP A 103 -16.85 8.72 -25.67
N ALA A 104 -17.65 7.71 -25.32
CA ALA A 104 -19.07 7.67 -25.68
C ALA A 104 -19.84 8.85 -25.05
N PHE A 105 -19.53 9.21 -23.81
CA PHE A 105 -20.12 10.38 -23.16
C PHE A 105 -19.72 11.69 -23.84
N LEU A 106 -18.44 11.89 -24.15
CA LEU A 106 -17.95 13.11 -24.82
C LEU A 106 -18.54 13.29 -26.22
N GLU A 107 -18.68 12.19 -26.98
CA GLU A 107 -19.40 12.20 -28.26
C GLU A 107 -20.89 12.57 -28.09
N GLU A 108 -21.54 12.10 -27.03
CA GLU A 108 -22.96 12.40 -26.76
C GLU A 108 -23.21 13.87 -26.37
N VAL A 109 -22.26 14.53 -25.70
CA VAL A 109 -22.36 15.96 -25.33
C VAL A 109 -21.74 16.92 -26.37
N GLY A 110 -21.18 16.40 -27.47
CA GLY A 110 -20.65 17.20 -28.57
C GLY A 110 -19.34 17.94 -28.27
N LEU A 111 -18.45 17.33 -27.48
CA LEU A 111 -17.10 17.83 -27.18
C LEU A 111 -16.01 16.93 -27.78
#